data_AF-A0A2J7V3R5-F1
#
_entry.id   AF-A0A2J7V3R5-F1
#
_cell.length_a   1.000
_cell.length_b   1.000
_cell.length_c   1.000
_cell.angle_alpha   90.00
_cell.angle_beta   90.00
_cell.angle_gamma   90.00
#
_symmetry.space_group_name_H-M   'P 1'
#
loop_
_entity.id
_entity.type
_entity.pdbx_description
1 polymer ?
#
loop_
_entity_poly.entity_id
_entity_poly.type
_entity_poly.pdbx_seq_one_letter_code
_entity_poly.pdbx_strand_id
1 'polypeptide(L)'
;MKEQPHQPEGIPPAILAALAAEPARNMTDAEQAALERLIRIAKADTGQSRRVADFLLAWWNAGSCGSFDLTALWALDDAITADMATVFAFIARVSKYPDSLGYEADFKAIVRAWRPELAD
;
A
#
# COMPACT_ATOMS: atom_id res chain seq x y z
N MET A 1 -48.12 -34.29 -5.86
CA MET A 1 -46.85 -33.54 -5.79
C MET A 1 -46.93 -32.45 -6.84
N LYS A 2 -47.07 -31.18 -6.43
CA LYS A 2 -47.03 -30.05 -7.36
C LYS A 2 -45.66 -29.42 -7.22
N GLU A 3 -44.83 -29.54 -8.25
CA GLU A 3 -43.56 -28.81 -8.34
C GLU A 3 -43.88 -27.32 -8.43
N GLN A 4 -43.33 -26.54 -7.50
CA GLN A 4 -43.42 -25.08 -7.53
C GLN A 4 -42.44 -24.56 -8.59
N PRO A 5 -42.82 -23.56 -9.41
CA PRO A 5 -41.91 -23.00 -10.41
C PRO A 5 -40.76 -22.29 -9.69
N HIS A 6 -39.52 -22.65 -10.00
CA HIS A 6 -38.33 -21.90 -9.60
C HIS A 6 -38.42 -20.48 -10.17
N GLN A 7 -38.79 -19.54 -9.33
CA GLN A 7 -38.71 -18.12 -9.63
C GLN A 7 -37.22 -17.75 -9.77
N PRO A 8 -36.80 -16.95 -10.77
CA PRO A 8 -35.40 -16.58 -10.91
C PRO A 8 -34.98 -15.80 -9.67
N GLU A 9 -34.15 -16.41 -8.83
CA GLU A 9 -33.64 -15.75 -7.62
C GLU A 9 -32.85 -14.51 -8.04
N GLY A 10 -33.32 -13.34 -7.61
CA GLY A 10 -32.57 -12.10 -7.74
C GLY A 10 -31.22 -12.23 -7.06
N ILE A 11 -30.21 -11.50 -7.55
CA ILE A 11 -28.84 -11.54 -7.03
C ILE A 11 -28.87 -11.40 -5.50
N PRO A 12 -28.27 -12.33 -4.73
CA PRO A 12 -28.25 -12.28 -3.27
C PRO A 12 -27.69 -10.96 -2.75
N PRO A 13 -28.24 -10.37 -1.66
CA PRO A 13 -27.76 -9.12 -1.08
C PRO A 13 -26.27 -9.16 -0.70
N ALA A 14 -25.75 -10.34 -0.33
CA ALA A 14 -24.33 -10.54 -0.04
C ALA A 14 -23.44 -10.34 -1.27
N ILE A 15 -23.90 -10.76 -2.46
CA ILE A 15 -23.19 -10.53 -3.72
C ILE A 15 -23.25 -9.05 -4.08
N LEU A 16 -24.40 -8.40 -3.91
CA LEU A 16 -24.52 -6.95 -4.15
C LEU A 16 -23.63 -6.13 -3.21
N ALA A 17 -23.58 -6.49 -1.93
CA ALA A 17 -22.69 -5.87 -0.94
C ALA A 17 -21.21 -6.16 -1.23
N ALA A 18 -20.88 -7.37 -1.69
CA ALA A 18 -19.53 -7.71 -2.11
C ALA A 18 -19.09 -6.88 -3.31
N LEU A 19 -19.91 -6.82 -4.37
CA LEU A 19 -19.67 -6.02 -5.59
C LEU A 19 -19.57 -4.52 -5.27
N ALA A 20 -20.40 -4.00 -4.37
CA ALA A 20 -20.31 -2.61 -3.91
C ALA A 20 -19.05 -2.32 -3.08
N ALA A 21 -18.49 -3.33 -2.41
CA ALA A 21 -17.25 -3.22 -1.62
C ALA A 21 -15.96 -3.46 -2.43
N GLU A 22 -16.05 -4.00 -3.65
CA GLU A 22 -14.88 -4.18 -4.54
C GLU A 22 -14.10 -2.89 -4.84
N PRO A 23 -14.73 -1.74 -5.17
CA PRO A 23 -14.00 -0.48 -5.28
C PRO A 23 -13.33 -0.07 -3.96
N ALA A 24 -13.94 -0.42 -2.82
CA ALA A 24 -13.39 -0.19 -1.49
C ALA A 24 -12.28 -1.18 -1.07
N ARG A 25 -11.91 -2.15 -1.92
CA ARG A 25 -10.72 -3.03 -1.72
C ARG A 25 -9.60 -2.77 -2.72
N ASN A 26 -9.86 -1.98 -3.76
CA ASN A 26 -8.85 -1.63 -4.76
C ASN A 26 -8.19 -0.30 -4.43
N MET A 27 -6.97 -0.14 -4.94
CA MET A 27 -6.23 1.11 -4.86
C MET A 27 -6.94 2.16 -5.73
N THR A 28 -7.15 3.33 -5.18
CA THR A 28 -7.67 4.51 -5.90
C THR A 28 -6.52 5.21 -6.64
N ASP A 29 -6.84 6.03 -7.65
CA ASP A 29 -5.82 6.80 -8.38
C ASP A 29 -5.01 7.72 -7.45
N ALA A 30 -5.65 8.27 -6.41
CA ALA A 30 -4.99 9.13 -5.43
C ALA A 30 -3.96 8.37 -4.58
N GLU A 31 -4.33 7.17 -4.11
CA GLU A 31 -3.43 6.30 -3.34
C GLU A 31 -2.28 5.79 -4.21
N GLN A 32 -2.57 5.42 -5.47
CA GLN A 32 -1.55 5.02 -6.43
C GLN A 32 -0.55 6.15 -6.67
N ALA A 33 -1.05 7.35 -6.96
CA ALA A 33 -0.19 8.50 -7.23
C ALA A 33 0.65 8.89 -5.99
N ALA A 34 0.09 8.79 -4.78
CA ALA A 34 0.83 9.00 -3.54
C ALA A 34 1.94 7.95 -3.36
N LEU A 35 1.62 6.67 -3.54
CA LEU A 35 2.60 5.58 -3.43
C LEU A 35 3.75 5.76 -4.45
N GLU A 36 3.44 6.06 -5.70
CA GLU A 36 4.45 6.25 -6.75
C GLU A 36 5.35 7.46 -6.49
N ARG A 37 4.81 8.54 -5.92
CA ARG A 37 5.62 9.69 -5.48
C ARG A 37 6.56 9.29 -4.34
N LEU A 38 6.07 8.59 -3.32
CA LEU A 38 6.90 8.11 -2.22
C LEU A 38 8.00 7.16 -2.70
N ILE A 39 7.69 6.23 -3.61
CA ILE A 39 8.68 5.33 -4.22
C ILE A 39 9.77 6.13 -4.93
N ARG A 40 9.39 7.15 -5.72
CA ARG A 40 10.35 8.01 -6.41
C ARG A 40 11.25 8.74 -5.43
N ILE A 41 10.70 9.26 -4.34
CA ILE A 41 11.46 9.95 -3.29
C ILE A 41 12.40 8.99 -2.56
N ALA A 42 11.95 7.78 -2.22
CA ALA A 42 12.74 6.76 -1.54
C ALA A 42 13.93 6.27 -2.38
N LYS A 43 13.81 6.30 -3.72
CA LYS A 43 14.88 5.95 -4.65
C LYS A 43 15.90 7.08 -4.87
N ALA A 44 15.65 8.28 -4.36
CA ALA A 44 16.62 9.37 -4.36
C ALA A 44 17.59 9.25 -3.16
N ASP A 45 18.62 10.08 -3.12
CA ASP A 45 19.69 10.03 -2.12
C ASP A 45 19.71 11.31 -1.26
N THR A 46 18.66 11.49 -0.44
CA THR A 46 18.55 12.61 0.50
C THR A 46 18.16 12.14 1.90
N GLY A 47 18.30 13.02 2.89
CA GLY A 47 17.83 12.74 4.26
C GLY A 47 16.32 12.50 4.37
N GLN A 48 15.52 13.09 3.47
CA GLN A 48 14.08 12.83 3.40
C GLN A 48 13.82 11.48 2.70
N SER A 49 14.58 11.15 1.66
CA SER A 49 14.51 9.87 0.95
C SER A 49 14.69 8.68 1.90
N ARG A 50 15.66 8.75 2.82
CA ARG A 50 15.87 7.71 3.81
C ARG A 50 14.64 7.45 4.68
N ARG A 51 14.00 8.51 5.17
CA ARG A 51 12.80 8.40 6.03
C ARG A 51 11.61 7.82 5.26
N VAL A 52 11.45 8.21 3.99
CA VAL A 52 10.43 7.63 3.12
C VAL A 52 10.71 6.15 2.83
N ALA A 53 11.99 5.79 2.60
CA ALA A 53 12.40 4.40 2.44
C ALA A 53 12.11 3.58 3.71
N ASP A 54 12.44 4.08 4.90
CA ASP A 54 12.17 3.39 6.17
C ASP A 54 10.67 3.11 6.36
N PHE A 55 9.79 4.05 6.00
CA PHE A 55 8.34 3.84 6.03
C PHE A 55 7.87 2.76 5.06
N LEU A 56 8.27 2.84 3.79
CA LEU A 56 7.87 1.87 2.78
C LEU A 56 8.41 0.48 3.14
N LEU A 57 9.67 0.37 3.52
CA LEU A 57 10.29 -0.90 3.87
C LEU A 57 9.71 -1.50 5.16
N ALA A 58 9.32 -0.69 6.14
CA ALA A 58 8.62 -1.17 7.32
C ALA A 58 7.25 -1.78 6.98
N TRP A 59 6.55 -1.24 5.98
CA TRP A 59 5.34 -1.88 5.46
C TRP A 59 5.64 -3.20 4.73
N TRP A 60 6.69 -3.26 3.91
CA TRP A 60 7.00 -4.45 3.13
C TRP A 60 7.48 -5.63 3.99
N ASN A 61 8.42 -5.38 4.90
CA ASN A 61 8.93 -6.39 5.82
C ASN A 61 9.62 -5.74 7.02
N ALA A 62 8.87 -5.46 8.08
CA ALA A 62 9.43 -4.86 9.30
C ALA A 62 10.47 -5.74 10.01
N GLY A 63 10.37 -7.06 9.89
CA GLY A 63 11.27 -8.00 10.56
C GLY A 63 12.69 -8.00 9.98
N SER A 64 12.80 -7.84 8.66
CA SER A 64 14.10 -7.79 7.96
C SER A 64 14.55 -6.37 7.65
N CYS A 65 13.65 -5.48 7.23
CA CYS A 65 14.03 -4.14 6.76
C CYS A 65 14.02 -3.06 7.85
N GLY A 66 13.45 -3.37 9.03
CA GLY A 66 13.36 -2.48 10.18
C GLY A 66 12.00 -1.79 10.33
N SER A 67 11.87 -0.96 11.36
CA SER A 67 10.65 -0.21 11.68
C SER A 67 10.72 1.25 11.22
N PHE A 68 9.56 1.92 11.24
CA PHE A 68 9.45 3.35 11.01
C PHE A 68 9.20 4.11 12.32
N ASP A 69 9.97 5.17 12.57
CA ASP A 69 9.78 6.07 13.70
C ASP A 69 8.78 7.18 13.33
N LEU A 70 7.64 7.25 14.02
CA LEU A 70 6.61 8.27 13.76
C LEU A 70 7.10 9.70 13.97
N THR A 71 8.12 9.92 14.82
CA THR A 71 8.70 11.26 15.00
C THR A 71 9.50 11.71 13.77
N ALA A 72 9.86 10.79 12.87
CA ALA A 72 10.52 11.13 11.61
C ALA A 72 9.64 12.02 10.71
N LEU A 73 8.32 12.02 10.90
CA LEU A 73 7.37 12.89 10.18
C LEU A 73 7.65 14.38 10.42
N TRP A 74 8.22 14.78 11.56
CA TRP A 74 8.52 16.18 11.86
C TRP A 74 9.61 16.79 10.98
N ALA A 75 10.38 15.96 10.30
CA ALA A 75 11.50 16.37 9.45
C ALA A 75 11.18 16.24 7.94
N LEU A 76 9.93 15.97 7.58
CA LEU A 76 9.47 15.81 6.21
C LEU A 76 8.64 17.02 5.78
N ASP A 77 8.68 17.31 4.48
CA ASP A 77 7.81 18.33 3.89
C ASP A 77 6.35 17.90 4.01
N ASP A 78 5.44 18.86 4.18
CA ASP A 78 4.00 18.61 4.35
C ASP A 78 3.40 17.74 3.23
N ALA A 79 3.87 17.95 1.99
CA ALA A 79 3.42 17.16 0.84
C ALA A 79 3.81 15.68 0.96
N ILE A 80 5.01 15.38 1.47
CA ILE A 80 5.48 14.01 1.71
C ILE A 80 4.65 13.37 2.84
N THR A 81 4.42 14.12 3.92
CA THR A 81 3.61 13.66 5.05
C THR A 81 2.17 13.36 4.64
N ALA A 82 1.58 14.17 3.74
CA ALA A 82 0.25 13.93 3.19
C ALA A 82 0.18 12.65 2.33
N ASP A 83 1.21 12.39 1.52
CA ASP A 83 1.33 11.16 0.75
C ASP A 83 1.48 9.93 1.66
N MET A 84 2.30 10.04 2.72
CA MET A 84 2.46 8.99 3.73
C MET A 84 1.15 8.67 4.45
N ALA A 85 0.37 9.69 4.82
CA ALA A 85 -0.93 9.50 5.45
C ALA A 85 -1.93 8.79 4.52
N THR A 86 -1.91 9.14 3.23
CA THR A 86 -2.74 8.50 2.20
C THR A 86 -2.38 7.03 2.05
N VAL A 87 -1.09 6.71 1.94
CA VAL A 87 -0.61 5.32 1.84
C VAL A 87 -0.87 4.56 3.15
N PHE A 88 -0.73 5.18 4.31
CA PHE A 88 -1.07 4.55 5.60
C PHE A 88 -2.54 4.17 5.69
N ALA A 89 -3.45 5.07 5.29
CA ALA A 89 -4.88 4.80 5.24
C ALA A 89 -5.20 3.67 4.24
N PHE A 90 -4.52 3.64 3.09
CA PHE A 90 -4.61 2.55 2.13
C PHE A 90 -4.19 1.22 2.74
N ILE A 91 -3.01 1.14 3.38
CA ILE A 91 -2.50 -0.07 4.05
C ILE A 91 -3.47 -0.57 5.12
N ALA A 92 -4.06 0.33 5.91
CA ALA A 92 -5.04 -0.04 6.91
C ALA A 92 -6.32 -0.64 6.29
N ARG A 93 -6.69 -0.20 5.09
CA ARG A 93 -7.85 -0.67 4.34
C ARG A 93 -7.58 -1.98 3.59
N VAL A 94 -6.37 -2.16 3.05
CA VAL A 94 -6.01 -3.33 2.25
C VAL A 94 -4.92 -4.15 2.92
N SER A 95 -5.22 -5.42 3.22
CA SER A 95 -4.23 -6.37 3.73
C SER A 95 -3.38 -6.94 2.59
N LYS A 96 -2.71 -6.05 1.84
CA LYS A 96 -1.87 -6.40 0.68
C LYS A 96 -0.45 -5.87 0.87
N TYR A 97 0.51 -6.64 0.35
CA TYR A 97 1.90 -6.24 0.30
C TYR A 97 2.24 -5.59 -1.06
N PRO A 98 3.26 -4.71 -1.13
CA PRO A 98 3.63 -4.00 -2.35
C PRO A 98 3.97 -4.88 -3.56
N ASP A 99 4.53 -6.06 -3.33
CA ASP A 99 4.82 -7.07 -4.35
C ASP A 99 3.54 -7.59 -5.04
N SER A 100 2.48 -7.82 -4.27
CA SER A 100 1.16 -8.20 -4.81
C SER A 100 0.46 -7.07 -5.60
N LEU A 101 0.98 -5.85 -5.49
CA LEU A 101 0.51 -4.66 -6.20
C LEU A 101 1.37 -4.33 -7.44
N GLY A 102 2.42 -5.12 -7.72
CA GLY A 102 3.31 -4.91 -8.86
C GLY A 102 4.52 -4.02 -8.61
N TYR A 103 4.78 -3.62 -7.35
CA TYR A 103 5.91 -2.73 -7.00
C TYR A 103 7.13 -3.48 -6.46
N GLU A 104 7.21 -4.80 -6.63
CA GLU A 104 8.33 -5.62 -6.13
C GLU A 104 9.70 -5.10 -6.61
N ALA A 105 9.81 -4.74 -7.89
CA ALA A 105 11.05 -4.25 -8.47
C ALA A 105 11.51 -2.92 -7.84
N ASP A 106 10.58 -2.01 -7.57
CA ASP A 106 10.86 -0.73 -6.93
C ASP A 106 11.30 -0.92 -5.47
N PHE A 107 10.62 -1.79 -4.73
CA PHE A 107 10.97 -2.08 -3.33
C PHE A 107 12.33 -2.77 -3.21
N LYS A 108 12.67 -3.69 -4.12
CA LYS A 108 14.03 -4.26 -4.22
C LYS A 108 15.08 -3.19 -4.52
N ALA A 109 14.76 -2.20 -5.36
CA ALA A 109 15.68 -1.09 -5.62
C ALA A 109 15.88 -0.21 -4.38
N ILE A 110 14.82 0.04 -3.60
CA ILE A 110 14.90 0.79 -2.34
C ILE A 110 15.73 0.01 -1.29
N VAL A 111 15.55 -1.33 -1.19
CA VAL A 111 16.40 -2.16 -0.33
C VAL A 111 17.86 -2.08 -0.74
N ARG A 112 18.18 -2.20 -2.03
CA ARG A 112 19.57 -2.06 -2.53
C ARG A 112 20.20 -0.72 -2.17
N ALA A 113 19.42 0.35 -2.14
CA ALA A 113 19.90 1.67 -1.80
C ALA A 113 20.16 1.86 -0.29
N TRP A 114 19.27 1.35 0.56
CA TRP A 114 19.26 1.68 1.99
C TRP A 114 19.60 0.55 2.95
N ARG A 115 19.57 -0.69 2.48
CA ARG A 115 19.87 -1.95 3.18
C ARG A 115 20.64 -2.90 2.25
N PRO A 116 21.81 -2.50 1.73
CA PRO A 116 22.58 -3.31 0.78
C PRO A 116 22.90 -4.72 1.31
N GLU A 117 22.99 -4.89 2.63
CA GLU A 117 23.17 -6.17 3.32
C GLU A 117 21.99 -7.15 3.18
N LEU A 118 20.82 -6.69 2.75
CA LEU A 118 19.64 -7.52 2.49
C LEU A 118 19.42 -7.78 1.00
N ALA A 119 20.24 -7.19 0.14
CA ALA A 119 20.14 -7.29 -1.30
C ALA A 119 20.98 -8.46 -1.87
N ASP A 120 20.71 -9.68 -1.38
CA ASP A 120 21.24 -10.93 -1.97
C ASP A 120 20.32 -11.46 -3.09
#